data_AF-A0A949PSF9-F1
#
_entry.id   AF-A0A949PSF9-F1
#
_cell.length_a   1.000
_cell.length_b   1.000
_cell.length_c   1.000
_cell.angle_alpha   90.00
_cell.angle_beta   90.00
_cell.angle_gamma   90.00
#
_symmetry.space_group_name_H-M   'P 1'
#
loop_
_entity.id
_entity.type
_entity.pdbx_description
1 polymer ?
#
loop_
_entity_poly.entity_id
_entity_poly.type
_entity_poly.pdbx_seq_one_letter_code
_entity_poly.pdbx_strand_id
1 'polypeptide(L)'
;SYTYFVPDVAYHISKWERGFTKVVNIQGTDHHGTIARVRAGLQAADVGIPAGYPDYVLHTMVRVVRNGEEVKISKRAGSYVTLRDLIEWTSKDAVRFFLLSRKPDTEYTFDVDLAVAKNNDNPVYYVQYAHARICSVLRGWREDGDRADNVAALQNVDLSPLQGEQAQALMLLLAKYPEMLTAAAQGNAPHDVTFYLRELAAAYHSYYDAERILVEDETVKLARLALVAATAQVLANGLAMLGVDAPQRM
;
A
#
# COMPACT_ATOMS: atom_id res chain seq x y z
N SER A 1 26.90 -5.96 -34.36
CA SER A 1 26.17 -6.33 -33.13
C SER A 1 25.57 -5.06 -32.56
N TYR A 2 24.25 -5.00 -32.35
CA TYR A 2 23.61 -3.85 -31.69
C TYR A 2 23.85 -3.93 -30.18
N THR A 3 24.14 -2.79 -29.53
CA THR A 3 24.29 -2.73 -28.07
C THR A 3 22.91 -2.77 -27.40
N TYR A 4 22.84 -3.13 -26.12
CA TYR A 4 21.59 -3.17 -25.34
C TYR A 4 20.78 -1.86 -25.37
N PHE A 5 21.42 -0.72 -25.63
CA PHE A 5 20.77 0.59 -25.60
C PHE A 5 19.97 0.94 -26.86
N VAL A 6 20.34 0.37 -28.02
CA VAL A 6 19.63 0.64 -29.28
C VAL A 6 18.17 0.16 -29.22
N PRO A 7 17.89 -1.07 -28.75
CA PRO A 7 16.51 -1.51 -28.51
C PRO A 7 15.72 -0.63 -27.53
N ASP A 8 16.35 -0.18 -26.43
CA ASP A 8 15.67 0.65 -25.43
C ASP A 8 15.24 2.00 -26.02
N VAL A 9 16.14 2.68 -26.73
CA VAL A 9 15.84 3.96 -27.39
C VAL A 9 14.74 3.77 -28.44
N ALA A 10 14.88 2.77 -29.33
CA ALA A 10 13.88 2.49 -30.35
C ALA A 10 12.50 2.18 -29.75
N TYR A 11 12.46 1.41 -28.66
CA TYR A 11 11.20 1.07 -28.01
C TYR A 11 10.55 2.27 -27.30
N HIS A 12 11.35 3.16 -26.72
CA HIS A 12 10.85 4.40 -26.13
C HIS A 12 10.31 5.40 -27.17
N ILE A 13 10.90 5.46 -28.36
CA ILE A 13 10.36 6.20 -29.51
C ILE A 13 9.01 5.59 -29.94
N SER A 14 8.95 4.27 -30.11
CA SER A 14 7.71 3.58 -30.47
C SER A 14 6.59 3.76 -29.42
N LYS A 15 6.91 3.86 -28.12
CA LYS A 15 5.92 4.22 -27.08
C LYS A 15 5.42 5.66 -27.27
N TRP A 16 6.33 6.60 -27.54
CA TRP A 16 5.99 8.01 -27.75
C TRP A 16 5.07 8.20 -28.97
N GLU A 17 5.39 7.58 -30.09
CA GLU A 17 4.59 7.61 -31.32
C GLU A 17 3.19 7.01 -31.13
N ARG A 18 3.05 6.06 -30.21
CA ARG A 18 1.74 5.51 -29.79
C ARG A 18 0.97 6.40 -28.81
N GLY A 19 1.52 7.56 -28.44
CA GLY A 19 0.89 8.55 -27.55
C GLY A 19 1.17 8.36 -26.06
N PHE A 20 2.09 7.46 -25.68
CA PHE A 20 2.46 7.27 -24.26
C PHE A 20 3.42 8.36 -23.78
N THR A 21 2.88 9.44 -23.24
CA THR A 21 3.66 10.59 -22.75
C THR A 21 4.19 10.43 -21.32
N LYS A 22 3.67 9.44 -20.56
CA LYS A 22 4.16 9.03 -19.24
C LYS A 22 4.61 7.58 -19.29
N VAL A 23 5.90 7.33 -19.08
CA VAL A 23 6.49 5.99 -19.03
C VAL A 23 7.42 5.93 -17.83
N VAL A 24 7.21 4.94 -16.96
CA VAL A 24 8.02 4.69 -15.78
C VAL A 24 8.76 3.38 -15.95
N ASN A 25 10.08 3.44 -16.01
CA ASN A 25 10.94 2.26 -16.05
C ASN A 25 11.29 1.82 -14.62
N ILE A 26 11.02 0.56 -14.28
CA ILE A 26 11.37 -0.04 -12.99
C ILE A 26 12.59 -0.94 -13.20
N GLN A 27 13.71 -0.62 -12.55
CA GLN A 27 14.99 -1.31 -12.75
C GLN A 27 15.75 -1.45 -11.42
N GLY A 28 16.83 -2.23 -11.40
CA GLY A 28 17.77 -2.25 -10.28
C GLY A 28 18.69 -1.03 -10.26
N THR A 29 19.21 -0.63 -9.11
CA THR A 29 20.15 0.49 -8.97
C THR A 29 21.47 0.30 -9.73
N ASP A 30 21.83 -0.94 -10.04
CA ASP A 30 22.93 -1.31 -10.94
C ASP A 30 22.75 -0.77 -12.38
N HIS A 31 21.51 -0.40 -12.76
CA HIS A 31 21.17 0.17 -14.07
C HIS A 31 21.15 1.71 -14.09
N HIS A 32 21.62 2.41 -13.04
CA HIS A 32 21.60 3.88 -12.99
C HIS A 32 22.23 4.57 -14.23
N GLY A 33 23.29 3.99 -14.79
CA GLY A 33 23.96 4.51 -15.99
C GLY A 33 23.10 4.46 -17.26
N THR A 34 22.07 3.61 -17.30
CA THR A 34 21.14 3.47 -18.41
C THR A 34 20.29 4.74 -18.59
N ILE A 35 19.97 5.45 -17.50
CA ILE A 35 19.14 6.66 -17.53
C ILE A 35 19.71 7.71 -18.49
N ALA A 36 20.96 8.10 -18.26
CA ALA A 36 21.62 9.12 -19.06
C ALA A 36 21.79 8.69 -20.52
N ARG A 37 22.10 7.40 -20.75
CA ARG A 37 22.35 6.85 -22.10
C ARG A 37 21.08 6.78 -22.94
N VAL A 38 19.97 6.28 -22.37
CA VAL A 38 18.68 6.20 -23.06
C VAL A 38 18.14 7.60 -23.33
N ARG A 39 18.16 8.50 -22.34
CA ARG A 39 17.74 9.90 -22.54
C ARG A 39 18.57 10.58 -23.62
N ALA A 40 19.90 10.43 -23.61
CA ALA A 40 20.75 11.00 -24.65
C ALA A 40 20.43 10.44 -26.04
N GLY A 41 20.18 9.13 -26.17
CA GLY A 41 19.77 8.52 -27.43
C GLY A 41 18.41 9.04 -27.92
N LEU A 42 17.46 9.26 -27.01
CA LEU A 42 16.16 9.85 -27.35
C LEU A 42 16.28 11.31 -27.78
N GLN A 43 17.14 12.09 -27.13
CA GLN A 43 17.41 13.47 -27.55
C GLN A 43 18.11 13.52 -28.91
N ALA A 44 19.03 12.59 -29.18
CA ALA A 44 19.72 12.51 -30.46
C ALA A 44 18.80 12.12 -31.63
N ALA A 45 17.68 11.45 -31.35
CA ALA A 45 16.70 11.07 -32.38
C ALA A 45 15.84 12.26 -32.86
N ASP A 46 15.78 13.36 -32.10
CA ASP A 46 15.08 14.60 -32.44
C ASP A 46 13.60 14.44 -32.89
N VAL A 47 12.86 13.55 -32.20
CA VAL A 47 11.44 13.25 -32.48
C VAL A 47 10.48 13.95 -31.52
N GLY A 48 10.90 15.05 -30.89
CA GLY A 48 10.07 15.85 -29.99
C GLY A 48 9.82 15.24 -28.60
N ILE A 49 10.65 14.27 -28.17
CA ILE A 49 10.58 13.66 -26.84
C ILE A 49 11.25 14.58 -25.79
N PRO A 50 10.55 14.97 -24.70
CA PRO A 50 11.13 15.80 -23.64
C PRO A 50 12.35 15.16 -22.96
N ALA A 51 13.32 15.98 -22.53
CA ALA A 51 14.56 15.51 -21.89
C ALA A 51 14.33 14.69 -20.59
N GLY A 52 13.20 14.90 -19.91
CA GLY A 52 12.82 14.15 -18.71
C GLY A 52 12.25 12.75 -18.98
N TYR A 53 11.90 12.42 -20.23
CA TYR A 53 11.31 11.13 -20.58
C TYR A 53 12.39 10.07 -20.88
N PRO A 54 12.22 8.81 -20.44
CA PRO A 54 11.19 8.32 -19.51
C PRO A 54 11.56 8.61 -18.04
N ASP A 55 10.61 8.40 -17.13
CA ASP A 55 10.86 8.34 -15.69
C ASP A 55 11.51 7.01 -15.29
N TYR A 56 12.22 7.01 -14.16
CA TYR A 56 12.87 5.81 -13.62
C TYR A 56 12.59 5.66 -12.13
N VAL A 57 12.33 4.43 -11.71
CA VAL A 57 12.30 3.99 -10.31
C VAL A 57 13.35 2.89 -10.16
N LEU A 58 14.39 3.16 -9.38
CA LEU A 58 15.51 2.24 -9.20
C LEU A 58 15.41 1.56 -7.83
N HIS A 59 15.33 0.24 -7.85
CA HIS A 59 15.25 -0.59 -6.64
C HIS A 59 16.62 -1.11 -6.23
N THR A 60 16.93 -0.98 -4.95
CA THR A 60 18.10 -1.62 -4.33
C THR A 60 17.84 -3.11 -4.12
N MET A 61 18.89 -3.92 -3.99
CA MET A 61 18.75 -5.35 -3.70
C MET A 61 18.03 -5.59 -2.36
N VAL A 62 17.22 -6.63 -2.33
CA VAL A 62 16.54 -7.12 -1.12
C VAL A 62 17.32 -8.31 -0.55
N ARG A 63 17.62 -8.24 0.74
CA ARG A 63 18.14 -9.36 1.53
C ARG A 63 16.97 -10.12 2.14
N VAL A 64 17.07 -11.44 2.26
CA VAL A 64 16.04 -12.27 2.91
C VAL A 64 16.65 -12.92 4.15
N VAL A 65 15.96 -12.80 5.27
CA VAL A 65 16.34 -13.40 6.56
C VAL A 65 15.22 -14.30 7.07
N ARG A 66 15.60 -15.43 7.66
CA ARG A 66 14.71 -16.38 8.33
C ARG A 66 15.43 -17.01 9.51
N ASN A 67 14.75 -17.13 10.64
CA ASN A 67 15.29 -17.52 11.94
C ASN A 67 16.52 -16.69 12.34
N GLY A 68 16.53 -15.38 12.01
CA GLY A 68 17.65 -14.48 12.26
C GLY A 68 18.88 -14.69 11.36
N GLU A 69 18.86 -15.66 10.43
CA GLU A 69 19.95 -15.94 9.50
C GLU A 69 19.60 -15.53 8.07
N GLU A 70 20.58 -15.01 7.34
CA GLU A 70 20.41 -14.73 5.90
C GLU A 70 20.18 -16.04 5.14
N VAL A 71 19.09 -16.08 4.37
CA VAL A 71 18.80 -17.21 3.48
C VAL A 71 19.78 -17.15 2.31
N LYS A 72 20.88 -17.88 2.41
CA LYS A 72 21.97 -17.84 1.43
C LYS A 72 21.53 -18.42 0.09
N ILE A 73 21.76 -17.63 -0.96
CA ILE A 73 21.67 -18.07 -2.36
C ILE A 73 22.83 -19.05 -2.63
N SER A 74 22.53 -20.33 -2.82
CA SER A 74 23.56 -21.33 -3.13
C SER A 74 23.82 -21.38 -4.64
N LYS A 75 24.91 -20.77 -5.08
CA LYS A 75 25.39 -20.85 -6.48
C LYS A 75 25.77 -22.28 -6.90
N ARG A 76 26.05 -23.18 -5.96
CA ARG A 76 26.49 -24.57 -6.23
C ARG A 76 25.34 -25.58 -6.29
N ALA A 77 24.24 -25.31 -5.58
CA ALA A 77 23.03 -26.14 -5.61
C ALA A 77 21.95 -25.60 -6.57
N GLY A 78 22.17 -24.42 -7.17
CA GLY A 78 21.16 -23.76 -8.00
C GLY A 78 19.98 -23.19 -7.22
N SER A 79 20.02 -23.16 -5.88
CA SER A 79 18.92 -22.65 -5.05
C SER A 79 19.07 -21.15 -4.81
N TYR A 80 18.28 -20.35 -5.50
CA TYR A 80 18.03 -18.93 -5.22
C TYR A 80 16.66 -18.79 -4.57
N VAL A 81 16.50 -17.81 -3.67
CA VAL A 81 15.19 -17.46 -3.15
C VAL A 81 14.40 -16.80 -4.27
N THR A 82 13.31 -17.42 -4.68
CA THR A 82 12.40 -16.87 -5.68
C THR A 82 11.30 -16.05 -5.01
N LEU A 83 10.65 -15.20 -5.80
CA LEU A 83 9.42 -14.55 -5.36
C LEU A 83 8.34 -15.58 -4.96
N ARG A 84 8.31 -16.73 -5.63
CA ARG A 84 7.39 -17.83 -5.29
C ARG A 84 7.68 -18.38 -3.90
N ASP A 85 8.95 -18.61 -3.57
CA ASP A 85 9.34 -19.10 -2.25
C ASP A 85 8.89 -18.13 -1.15
N LEU A 86 9.08 -16.82 -1.34
CA LEU A 86 8.61 -15.82 -0.37
C LEU A 86 7.10 -15.86 -0.18
N ILE A 87 6.33 -16.04 -1.25
CA ILE A 87 4.87 -16.15 -1.19
C ILE A 87 4.45 -17.44 -0.48
N GLU A 88 5.10 -18.56 -0.78
CA GLU A 88 4.81 -19.87 -0.17
C GLU A 88 5.18 -19.92 1.32
N TRP A 89 6.26 -19.25 1.73
CA TRP A 89 6.66 -19.18 3.13
C TRP A 89 5.79 -18.20 3.94
N THR A 90 5.18 -17.22 3.29
CA THR A 90 4.44 -16.14 3.94
C THR A 90 3.02 -16.03 3.36
N SER A 91 2.76 -15.01 2.53
CA SER A 91 1.59 -14.85 1.69
C SER A 91 1.87 -13.81 0.60
N LYS A 92 1.04 -13.79 -0.45
CA LYS A 92 1.03 -12.74 -1.50
C LYS A 92 0.94 -11.34 -0.89
N ASP A 93 0.09 -11.20 0.12
CA ASP A 93 -0.21 -9.94 0.80
C ASP A 93 0.98 -9.44 1.62
N ALA A 94 1.60 -10.33 2.39
CA ALA A 94 2.82 -10.00 3.14
C ALA A 94 3.93 -9.56 2.18
N VAL A 95 4.21 -10.34 1.13
CA VAL A 95 5.25 -10.00 0.17
C VAL A 95 5.03 -8.61 -0.44
N ARG A 96 3.80 -8.31 -0.89
CA ARG A 96 3.47 -6.99 -1.46
C ARG A 96 3.61 -5.87 -0.44
N PHE A 97 2.98 -6.01 0.72
CA PHE A 97 2.96 -4.96 1.72
C PHE A 97 4.37 -4.63 2.20
N PHE A 98 5.18 -5.64 2.51
CA PHE A 98 6.53 -5.43 3.01
C PHE A 98 7.45 -4.81 1.95
N LEU A 99 7.44 -5.30 0.70
CA LEU A 99 8.27 -4.74 -0.37
C LEU A 99 7.84 -3.31 -0.76
N LEU A 100 6.55 -3.00 -0.69
CA LEU A 100 6.05 -1.65 -0.92
C LEU A 100 6.26 -0.73 0.28
N SER A 101 6.52 -1.24 1.47
CA SER A 101 6.68 -0.43 2.70
C SER A 101 8.02 0.30 2.82
N ARG A 102 8.82 0.35 1.76
CA ARG A 102 10.13 0.97 1.74
C ARG A 102 10.31 1.81 0.50
N LYS A 103 11.15 2.84 0.61
CA LYS A 103 11.62 3.59 -0.55
C LYS A 103 12.44 2.67 -1.46
N PRO A 104 12.31 2.82 -2.78
CA PRO A 104 12.95 1.92 -3.74
C PRO A 104 14.48 1.96 -3.63
N ASP A 105 15.07 3.10 -3.29
CA ASP A 105 16.51 3.34 -3.20
C ASP A 105 17.14 2.88 -1.87
N THR A 106 16.36 2.37 -0.93
CA THR A 106 16.85 1.98 0.40
C THR A 106 17.12 0.47 0.46
N GLU A 107 18.24 0.08 1.05
CA GLU A 107 18.50 -1.34 1.36
C GLU A 107 17.41 -1.91 2.26
N TYR A 108 16.95 -3.11 1.94
CA TYR A 108 15.84 -3.73 2.66
C TYR A 108 16.14 -5.19 2.98
N THR A 109 15.87 -5.56 4.23
CA THR A 109 15.87 -6.94 4.71
C THR A 109 14.43 -7.39 4.89
N PHE A 110 14.01 -8.34 4.05
CA PHE A 110 12.76 -9.06 4.20
C PHE A 110 12.91 -10.13 5.28
N ASP A 111 12.25 -9.92 6.42
CA ASP A 111 12.20 -10.88 7.52
C ASP A 111 10.98 -11.80 7.34
N VAL A 112 11.24 -13.08 7.07
CA VAL A 112 10.21 -14.10 6.83
C VAL A 112 9.40 -14.38 8.10
N ASP A 113 10.03 -14.37 9.27
CA ASP A 113 9.35 -14.70 10.52
C ASP A 113 8.40 -13.58 10.92
N LEU A 114 8.83 -12.32 10.76
CA LEU A 114 7.98 -11.15 10.95
C LEU A 114 6.80 -11.14 9.97
N ALA A 115 7.03 -11.54 8.72
CA ALA A 115 5.98 -11.58 7.70
C ALA A 115 4.91 -12.66 7.95
N VAL A 116 5.24 -13.71 8.71
CA VAL A 116 4.31 -14.79 9.13
C VAL A 116 3.61 -14.47 10.45
N ALA A 117 4.22 -13.64 11.30
CA ALA A 117 3.71 -13.35 12.63
C ALA A 117 2.28 -12.78 12.60
N LYS A 118 1.41 -13.31 13.46
CA LYS A 118 0.03 -12.84 13.66
C LYS A 118 -0.05 -11.96 14.89
N ASN A 119 0.73 -10.89 14.90
CA ASN A 119 0.84 -9.94 16.01
C ASN A 119 0.96 -8.51 15.48
N ASN A 120 0.98 -7.53 16.40
CA ASN A 120 1.02 -6.11 16.05
C ASN A 120 2.35 -5.66 15.39
N ASP A 121 3.42 -6.45 15.50
CA ASP A 121 4.69 -6.14 14.88
C ASP A 121 4.64 -6.36 13.36
N ASN A 122 3.79 -7.28 12.89
CA ASN A 122 3.55 -7.50 11.48
C ASN A 122 2.62 -6.40 10.91
N PRO A 123 3.13 -5.48 10.08
CA PRO A 123 2.36 -4.33 9.63
C PRO A 123 1.20 -4.69 8.69
N VAL A 124 1.30 -5.77 7.90
CA VAL A 124 0.16 -6.18 7.06
C VAL A 124 -0.93 -6.80 7.91
N TYR A 125 -0.57 -7.65 8.88
CA TYR A 125 -1.52 -8.23 9.82
C TYR A 125 -2.22 -7.14 10.62
N TYR A 126 -1.47 -6.15 11.12
CA TYR A 126 -2.01 -5.03 11.89
C TYR A 126 -3.08 -4.24 11.12
N VAL A 127 -2.81 -3.88 9.85
CA VAL A 127 -3.76 -3.14 9.01
C VAL A 127 -4.97 -4.00 8.62
N GLN A 128 -4.74 -5.26 8.24
CA GLN A 128 -5.82 -6.19 7.90
C GLN A 128 -6.73 -6.49 9.11
N TYR A 129 -6.14 -6.62 10.29
CA TYR A 129 -6.87 -6.84 11.54
C TYR A 129 -7.75 -5.64 11.90
N ALA A 130 -7.25 -4.41 11.73
CA ALA A 130 -8.05 -3.20 11.91
C ALA A 130 -9.32 -3.24 11.03
N HIS A 131 -9.16 -3.54 9.74
CA HIS A 131 -10.29 -3.67 8.80
C HIS A 131 -11.26 -4.78 9.23
N ALA A 132 -10.76 -5.98 9.53
CA ALA A 132 -11.59 -7.11 9.96
C ALA A 132 -12.36 -6.82 11.26
N ARG A 133 -11.74 -6.11 12.21
CA ARG A 133 -12.36 -5.69 13.47
C ARG A 133 -13.51 -4.73 13.23
N ILE A 134 -13.32 -3.73 12.36
CA ILE A 134 -14.41 -2.80 11.97
C ILE A 134 -15.56 -3.58 11.33
N CYS A 135 -15.26 -4.47 10.37
CA CYS A 135 -16.28 -5.31 9.77
C CYS A 135 -17.05 -6.15 10.79
N SER A 136 -16.38 -6.59 11.87
CA SER A 136 -17.05 -7.29 12.97
C SER A 136 -18.00 -6.40 13.76
N VAL A 137 -17.62 -5.15 14.06
CA VAL A 137 -18.51 -4.18 14.72
C VAL A 137 -19.74 -3.90 13.87
N LEU A 138 -19.54 -3.65 12.57
CA LEU A 138 -20.63 -3.37 11.63
C LEU A 138 -21.57 -4.58 11.47
N ARG A 139 -21.05 -5.82 11.52
CA ARG A 139 -21.89 -7.02 11.53
C ARG A 139 -22.70 -7.14 12.82
N GLY A 140 -22.06 -6.97 13.98
CA GLY A 140 -22.75 -7.03 15.27
C GLY A 140 -23.90 -6.02 15.37
N TRP A 141 -23.71 -4.81 14.84
CA TRP A 141 -24.78 -3.81 14.75
C TRP A 141 -25.97 -4.26 13.88
N ARG A 142 -25.72 -4.93 12.75
CA ARG A 142 -26.79 -5.43 11.85
C ARG A 142 -27.59 -6.57 12.48
N GLU A 143 -26.91 -7.45 13.20
CA GLU A 143 -27.52 -8.64 13.82
C GLU A 143 -28.42 -8.27 15.01
N ASP A 144 -28.11 -7.18 15.73
CA ASP A 144 -28.80 -6.78 16.97
C ASP A 144 -30.15 -6.06 16.74
N GLY A 145 -30.48 -5.69 15.50
CA GLY A 145 -31.58 -4.74 15.23
C GLY A 145 -32.74 -5.19 14.34
N ASP A 146 -32.68 -6.38 13.70
CA ASP A 146 -33.53 -6.72 12.53
C ASP A 146 -33.60 -5.58 11.48
N ARG A 147 -32.58 -4.72 11.51
CA ARG A 147 -32.45 -3.59 10.61
C ARG A 147 -31.56 -4.05 9.48
N ALA A 148 -32.14 -4.21 8.31
CA ALA A 148 -31.43 -4.27 7.05
C ALA A 148 -30.72 -2.92 6.73
N ASP A 149 -30.19 -2.24 7.75
CA ASP A 149 -29.63 -0.90 7.65
C ASP A 149 -28.27 -0.99 6.97
N ASN A 150 -28.38 -0.77 5.68
CA ASN A 150 -27.31 -0.63 4.72
C ASN A 150 -26.33 0.45 5.23
N VAL A 151 -25.02 0.27 5.03
CA VAL A 151 -24.02 1.33 5.28
C VAL A 151 -24.38 2.62 4.53
N ALA A 152 -25.17 2.53 3.47
CA ALA A 152 -25.80 3.67 2.80
C ALA A 152 -26.62 4.59 3.73
N ALA A 153 -27.28 4.05 4.75
CA ALA A 153 -28.03 4.85 5.74
C ALA A 153 -27.12 5.73 6.60
N LEU A 154 -25.83 5.40 6.72
CA LEU A 154 -24.86 6.16 7.50
C LEU A 154 -24.37 7.44 6.80
N GLN A 155 -24.68 7.63 5.51
CA GLN A 155 -24.16 8.75 4.71
C GLN A 155 -24.66 10.13 5.19
N ASN A 156 -25.86 10.19 5.78
CA ASN A 156 -26.51 11.44 6.20
C ASN A 156 -26.68 11.54 7.72
N VAL A 157 -25.91 10.76 8.49
CA VAL A 157 -25.97 10.77 9.95
C VAL A 157 -25.39 12.09 10.49
N ASP A 158 -26.01 12.63 11.55
CA ASP A 158 -25.44 13.75 12.28
C ASP A 158 -24.14 13.33 12.99
N LEU A 159 -23.04 13.95 12.60
CA LEU A 159 -21.71 13.71 13.16
C LEU A 159 -21.37 14.64 14.34
N SER A 160 -22.28 15.55 14.72
CA SER A 160 -22.09 16.44 15.86
C SER A 160 -21.70 15.75 17.18
N PRO A 161 -22.07 14.48 17.46
CA PRO A 161 -21.61 13.80 18.67
C PRO A 161 -20.12 13.42 18.69
N LEU A 162 -19.42 13.44 17.56
CA LEU A 162 -18.01 13.03 17.45
C LEU A 162 -17.05 14.11 17.99
N GLN A 163 -17.12 14.41 19.29
CA GLN A 163 -16.34 15.47 19.94
C GLN A 163 -15.05 14.98 20.61
N GLY A 164 -14.86 13.66 20.71
CA GLY A 164 -13.67 13.08 21.33
C GLY A 164 -12.39 13.35 20.55
N GLU A 165 -11.27 13.52 21.27
CA GLU A 165 -9.96 13.81 20.67
C GLU A 165 -9.55 12.74 19.64
N GLN A 166 -9.80 11.47 19.96
CA GLN A 166 -9.47 10.30 19.15
C GLN A 166 -10.38 10.20 17.93
N ALA A 167 -11.68 10.53 18.07
CA ALA A 167 -12.60 10.63 16.94
C ALA A 167 -12.15 11.73 15.96
N GLN A 168 -11.78 12.91 16.48
CA GLN A 168 -11.29 14.03 15.69
C GLN A 168 -9.98 13.71 14.97
N ALA A 169 -9.02 13.07 15.67
CA ALA A 169 -7.77 12.61 15.07
C ALA A 169 -8.00 11.63 13.92
N LEU A 170 -8.92 10.67 14.08
CA LEU A 170 -9.29 9.72 13.05
C LEU A 170 -9.95 10.41 11.84
N MET A 171 -10.87 11.35 12.07
CA MET A 171 -11.51 12.13 10.99
C MET A 171 -10.49 12.97 10.20
N LEU A 172 -9.56 13.64 10.87
CA LEU A 172 -8.49 14.39 10.22
C LEU A 172 -7.61 13.50 9.35
N LEU A 173 -7.29 12.28 9.81
CA LEU A 173 -6.49 11.35 9.04
C LEU A 173 -7.24 10.79 7.82
N LEU A 174 -8.55 10.54 7.95
CA LEU A 174 -9.39 10.18 6.80
C LEU A 174 -9.42 11.28 5.75
N ALA A 175 -9.54 12.55 6.17
CA ALA A 175 -9.56 13.70 5.27
C ALA A 175 -8.26 13.86 4.45
N LYS A 176 -7.12 13.40 4.99
CA LYS A 176 -5.81 13.44 4.29
C LYS A 176 -5.66 12.39 3.17
N TYR A 177 -6.54 11.40 3.10
CA TYR A 177 -6.38 10.27 2.16
C TYR A 177 -6.26 10.71 0.68
N PRO A 178 -7.11 11.60 0.13
CA PRO A 178 -7.04 11.97 -1.29
C PRO A 178 -5.75 12.71 -1.66
N GLU A 179 -5.29 13.60 -0.78
CA GLU A 179 -4.04 14.35 -0.98
C GLU A 179 -2.83 13.42 -0.89
N MET A 180 -2.79 12.54 0.11
CA MET A 180 -1.74 11.52 0.25
C MET A 180 -1.67 10.63 -0.99
N LEU A 181 -2.81 10.12 -1.47
CA LEU A 181 -2.84 9.25 -2.66
C LEU A 181 -2.37 9.99 -3.92
N THR A 182 -2.73 11.27 -4.06
CA THR A 182 -2.30 12.13 -5.17
C THR A 182 -0.79 12.33 -5.14
N ALA A 183 -0.23 12.67 -3.98
CA ALA A 183 1.20 12.85 -3.78
C ALA A 183 1.97 11.54 -4.06
N ALA A 184 1.50 10.41 -3.54
CA ALA A 184 2.08 9.09 -3.76
C ALA A 184 2.11 8.72 -5.25
N ALA A 185 1.03 9.00 -5.99
CA ALA A 185 0.94 8.76 -7.43
C ALA A 185 1.90 9.66 -8.23
N GLN A 186 1.98 10.95 -7.89
CA GLN A 186 2.88 11.90 -8.55
C GLN A 186 4.35 11.57 -8.30
N GLY A 187 4.68 11.15 -7.08
CA GLY A 187 6.04 10.80 -6.67
C GLY A 187 6.48 9.38 -7.03
N ASN A 188 5.61 8.55 -7.61
CA ASN A 188 5.81 7.10 -7.74
C ASN A 188 6.22 6.46 -6.40
N ALA A 189 5.54 6.86 -5.32
CA ALA A 189 5.88 6.55 -3.94
C ALA A 189 4.80 5.66 -3.27
N PRO A 190 4.65 4.38 -3.69
CA PRO A 190 3.62 3.50 -3.11
C PRO A 190 3.85 3.20 -1.62
N HIS A 191 5.05 3.43 -1.09
CA HIS A 191 5.35 3.32 0.34
C HIS A 191 4.54 4.28 1.19
N ASP A 192 4.20 5.46 0.68
CA ASP A 192 3.39 6.44 1.40
C ASP A 192 1.99 5.88 1.71
N VAL A 193 1.42 5.08 0.80
CA VAL A 193 0.15 4.39 1.04
C VAL A 193 0.28 3.38 2.19
N THR A 194 1.39 2.64 2.26
CA THR A 194 1.62 1.70 3.38
C THR A 194 1.77 2.42 4.72
N PHE A 195 2.46 3.56 4.73
CA PHE A 195 2.65 4.36 5.94
C PHE A 195 1.33 4.94 6.42
N TYR A 196 0.57 5.52 5.50
CA TYR A 196 -0.76 6.03 5.77
C TYR A 196 -1.68 4.96 6.34
N LEU A 197 -1.72 3.76 5.75
CA LEU A 197 -2.59 2.67 6.22
C LEU A 197 -2.24 2.20 7.63
N ARG A 198 -0.94 2.16 7.96
CA ARG A 198 -0.48 1.83 9.32
C ARG A 198 -0.89 2.91 10.32
N GLU A 199 -0.72 4.18 9.96
CA GLU A 199 -1.16 5.31 10.78
C GLU A 199 -2.69 5.29 10.99
N LEU A 200 -3.45 5.00 9.93
CA LEU A 200 -4.90 4.91 9.98
C LEU A 200 -5.39 3.76 10.87
N ALA A 201 -4.76 2.59 10.75
CA ALA A 201 -5.03 1.46 11.64
C ALA A 201 -4.73 1.80 13.10
N ALA A 202 -3.61 2.48 13.37
CA ALA A 202 -3.26 2.91 14.72
C ALA A 202 -4.25 3.93 15.29
N ALA A 203 -4.63 4.94 14.51
CA ALA A 203 -5.64 5.92 14.90
C ALA A 203 -7.00 5.27 15.18
N TYR A 204 -7.40 4.30 14.36
CA TYR A 204 -8.60 3.50 14.62
C TYR A 204 -8.52 2.71 15.93
N HIS A 205 -7.40 2.03 16.19
CA HIS A 205 -7.24 1.28 17.44
C HIS A 205 -7.30 2.19 18.66
N SER A 206 -6.65 3.35 18.62
CA SER A 206 -6.75 4.35 19.69
C SER A 206 -8.19 4.83 19.91
N TYR A 207 -8.92 5.11 18.83
CA TYR A 207 -10.34 5.50 18.91
C TYR A 207 -11.22 4.36 19.46
N TYR A 208 -11.04 3.13 18.98
CA TYR A 208 -11.80 1.97 19.44
C TYR A 208 -11.61 1.71 20.93
N ASP A 209 -10.38 1.87 21.44
CA ASP A 209 -10.06 1.62 22.84
C ASP A 209 -10.57 2.76 23.75
N ALA A 210 -10.62 4.00 23.26
CA ALA A 210 -11.10 5.16 24.01
C ALA A 210 -12.64 5.28 24.03
N GLU A 211 -13.31 4.96 22.92
CA GLU A 211 -14.73 5.24 22.72
C GLU A 211 -15.51 4.00 22.28
N ARG A 212 -16.40 3.50 23.16
CA ARG A 212 -17.29 2.39 22.84
C ARG A 212 -18.22 2.76 21.68
N ILE A 213 -18.15 2.02 20.57
CA ILE A 213 -18.94 2.30 19.36
C ILE A 213 -20.42 1.93 19.55
N LEU A 214 -20.70 0.71 20.00
CA LEU A 214 -22.07 0.22 20.20
C LEU A 214 -22.57 0.63 21.60
N VAL A 215 -23.35 1.72 21.64
CA VAL A 215 -23.94 2.33 22.84
C VAL A 215 -25.46 2.45 22.71
N GLU A 216 -26.14 2.70 23.83
CA GLU A 216 -27.61 2.80 23.88
C GLU A 216 -28.13 4.06 23.17
N ASP A 217 -27.42 5.19 23.26
CA ASP A 217 -27.79 6.43 22.56
C ASP A 217 -27.65 6.24 21.05
N GLU A 218 -28.79 6.26 20.35
CA GLU A 218 -28.88 6.00 18.92
C GLU A 218 -28.09 7.03 18.10
N THR A 219 -28.15 8.31 18.48
CA THR A 219 -27.49 9.40 17.74
C THR A 219 -25.98 9.24 17.82
N VAL A 220 -25.46 8.99 19.03
CA VAL A 220 -24.04 8.74 19.26
C VAL A 220 -23.58 7.47 18.54
N LYS A 221 -24.33 6.37 18.71
CA LYS A 221 -24.03 5.08 18.07
C LYS A 221 -23.93 5.22 16.55
N LEU A 222 -24.92 5.84 15.90
CA LEU A 222 -24.92 6.02 14.44
C LEU A 222 -23.75 6.89 13.98
N ALA A 223 -23.42 7.97 14.70
CA ALA A 223 -22.27 8.81 14.37
C ALA A 223 -20.95 8.03 14.45
N ARG A 224 -20.77 7.23 15.50
CA ARG A 224 -19.59 6.37 15.67
C ARG A 224 -19.51 5.27 14.62
N LEU A 225 -20.65 4.68 14.24
CA LEU A 225 -20.75 3.70 13.16
C LEU A 225 -20.38 4.30 11.80
N ALA A 226 -20.85 5.52 11.50
CA ALA A 226 -20.48 6.27 10.30
C ALA A 226 -18.95 6.46 10.21
N LEU A 227 -18.32 6.88 11.31
CA LEU A 227 -16.86 7.07 11.35
C LEU A 227 -16.11 5.76 11.04
N VAL A 228 -16.44 4.66 11.73
CA VAL A 228 -15.72 3.40 11.48
C VAL A 228 -16.05 2.80 10.11
N ALA A 229 -17.27 2.98 9.59
CA ALA A 229 -17.62 2.57 8.22
C ALA A 229 -16.76 3.31 7.18
N ALA A 230 -16.57 4.62 7.34
CA ALA A 230 -15.67 5.40 6.50
C ALA A 230 -14.21 4.92 6.62
N THR A 231 -13.75 4.59 7.84
CA THR A 231 -12.42 4.01 8.06
C THR A 231 -12.25 2.67 7.34
N ALA A 232 -13.21 1.76 7.43
CA ALA A 232 -13.15 0.49 6.72
C ALA A 232 -13.06 0.69 5.20
N GLN A 233 -13.84 1.63 4.64
CA GLN A 233 -13.79 1.93 3.21
C GLN A 233 -12.40 2.43 2.79
N VAL A 234 -11.79 3.35 3.55
CA VAL A 234 -10.46 3.89 3.24
C VAL A 234 -9.37 2.82 3.38
N LEU A 235 -9.42 1.99 4.43
CA LEU A 235 -8.52 0.85 4.59
C LEU A 235 -8.62 -0.12 3.40
N ALA A 236 -9.84 -0.49 3.00
CA ALA A 236 -10.08 -1.37 1.86
C ALA A 236 -9.55 -0.77 0.55
N ASN A 237 -9.80 0.52 0.31
CA ASN A 237 -9.31 1.21 -0.87
C ASN A 237 -7.77 1.25 -0.93
N GLY A 238 -7.11 1.61 0.17
CA GLY A 238 -5.65 1.65 0.21
C GLY A 238 -5.00 0.27 0.07
N LEU A 239 -5.57 -0.77 0.71
CA LEU A 239 -5.10 -2.15 0.54
C LEU A 239 -5.26 -2.62 -0.91
N ALA A 240 -6.39 -2.32 -1.54
CA ALA A 240 -6.64 -2.63 -2.95
C ALA A 240 -5.63 -1.94 -3.89
N MET A 241 -5.26 -0.69 -3.63
CA MET A 241 -4.22 0.02 -4.38
C MET A 241 -2.85 -0.67 -4.31
N LEU A 242 -2.55 -1.33 -3.19
CA LEU A 242 -1.33 -2.11 -3.00
C LEU A 242 -1.42 -3.55 -3.55
N GLY A 243 -2.60 -3.96 -4.01
CA GLY A 243 -2.88 -5.34 -4.39
C GLY A 243 -2.85 -6.32 -3.21
N VAL A 244 -3.19 -5.82 -2.01
CA VAL A 244 -3.28 -6.56 -0.74
C VAL A 244 -4.76 -6.76 -0.40
N ASP A 245 -5.13 -7.92 0.14
CA ASP A 245 -6.53 -8.20 0.43
C ASP A 245 -6.99 -7.48 1.71
N ALA A 246 -8.25 -7.08 1.76
CA ALA A 246 -8.89 -6.44 2.92
C ALA A 246 -9.89 -7.42 3.58
N PRO A 247 -9.43 -8.33 4.45
CA PRO A 247 -10.27 -9.39 4.98
C PRO A 247 -11.39 -8.81 5.86
N GLN A 248 -12.60 -9.34 5.71
CA GLN A 248 -13.72 -8.98 6.58
C GLN A 248 -13.73 -9.78 7.90
N ARG A 249 -12.93 -10.85 7.98
CA ARG A 249 -12.78 -11.76 9.13
C ARG A 249 -11.33 -12.26 9.16
N MET A 250 -10.72 -12.31 10.34
CA MET A 250 -9.36 -12.82 10.58
C MET A 250 -9.30 -13.59 11.89
#